data_AF-A0A2H0PKN5-F1
#
_entry.id   AF-A0A2H0PKN5-F1
#
_cell.length_a   1.000
_cell.length_b   1.000
_cell.length_c   1.000
_cell.angle_alpha   90.00
_cell.angle_beta   90.00
_cell.angle_gamma   90.00
#
_symmetry.space_group_name_H-M   'P 1'
#
loop_
_entity.id
_entity.type
_entity.pdbx_description
1 polymer ?
#
loop_
_entity_poly.entity_id
_entity_poly.type
_entity_poly.pdbx_seq_one_letter_code
_entity_poly.pdbx_strand_id
1 'polypeptide(L)' 'MKCRAEEKAIAQMHEFRRSGLSYWKIADVLNAMKVPTKTKRSVWQTRTVQRILQRVDN' A
#
# COMPACT_ATOMS: atom_id res chain seq x y z
N MET A 1 14.24 11.57 4.06
CA MET A 1 13.78 11.92 2.71
C MET A 1 12.88 10.78 2.22
N LYS A 2 11.54 10.95 2.23
CA LYS A 2 10.63 9.95 1.66
C LYS A 2 10.70 10.05 0.14
N CYS A 3 10.78 8.90 -0.54
CA CYS A 3 10.80 8.90 -2.00
C CYS A 3 9.39 9.17 -2.53
N ARG A 4 9.25 10.03 -3.54
CA ARG A 4 7.94 10.38 -4.17
C ARG A 4 7.10 9.16 -4.58
N ALA A 5 7.73 8.02 -4.87
CA ALA A 5 7.06 6.77 -5.19
C ALA A 5 6.40 6.10 -3.98
N GLU A 6 7.02 6.16 -2.80
CA GLU A 6 6.47 5.60 -1.57
C GLU A 6 5.22 6.38 -1.13
N GLU A 7 5.26 7.71 -1.24
CA GLU A 7 4.11 8.58 -0.94
C GLU A 7 2.93 8.31 -1.86
N LYS A 8 3.18 8.12 -3.16
CA LYS A 8 2.15 7.73 -4.13
C LYS A 8 1.50 6.40 -3.76
N ALA A 9 2.30 5.39 -3.39
CA ALA A 9 1.79 4.09 -3.00
C ALA A 9 0.91 4.18 -1.73
N ILE A 10 1.33 4.99 -0.74
CA ILE A 10 0.55 5.23 0.47
C ILE A 10 -0.76 5.97 0.15
N ALA A 11 -0.71 7.02 -0.68
CA ALA A 11 -1.92 7.73 -1.11
C ALA A 11 -2.92 6.80 -1.79
N GLN A 12 -2.45 5.91 -2.67
CA GLN A 12 -3.29 4.88 -3.30
C GLN A 12 -3.89 3.91 -2.30
N MET A 13 -3.13 3.47 -1.28
CA MET A 13 -3.69 2.63 -0.21
C MET A 13 -4.83 3.32 0.53
N HIS A 14 -4.70 4.62 0.83
CA HIS A 14 -5.77 5.38 1.47
C HIS A 14 -6.98 5.55 0.55
N GLU A 15 -6.78 5.82 -0.74
CA GLU A 15 -7.89 5.87 -1.71
C GLU A 15 -8.67 4.56 -1.73
N PHE A 16 -7.97 3.44 -1.88
CA PHE A 16 -8.60 2.13 -1.88
C PHE A 16 -9.29 1.80 -0.55
N ARG A 17 -8.69 2.22 0.58
CA ARG A 17 -9.32 2.03 1.89
C ARG A 17 -10.59 2.85 2.05
N ARG A 18 -10.59 4.10 1.56
CA ARG A 18 -11.77 4.98 1.53
C ARG A 18 -12.87 4.43 0.61
N SER A 19 -12.50 3.76 -0.48
CA SER A 19 -13.45 3.03 -1.35
C SER A 19 -14.04 1.77 -0.71
N GLY A 20 -13.66 1.42 0.53
CA GLY A 20 -14.19 0.27 1.26
C GLY A 20 -13.46 -1.04 1.00
N LEU A 21 -12.32 -1.02 0.29
CA LEU A 21 -11.56 -2.24 0.05
C LEU A 21 -10.94 -2.80 1.35
N SER A 22 -10.93 -4.13 1.45
CA SER A 22 -10.25 -4.85 2.52
C SER A 22 -8.73 -4.80 2.32
N TYR A 23 -7.96 -4.92 3.41
CA TYR A 23 -6.49 -4.88 3.33
C TYR A 23 -5.90 -5.93 2.39
N TRP A 24 -6.52 -7.11 2.32
CA TRP A 24 -6.11 -8.17 1.40
C TRP A 24 -6.33 -7.76 -0.05
N LYS A 25 -7.49 -7.17 -0.35
CA LYS A 25 -7.80 -6.72 -1.71
C LYS A 25 -6.93 -5.55 -2.14
N ILE A 26 -6.58 -4.65 -1.22
CA ILE A 26 -5.61 -3.57 -1.50
C ILE A 26 -4.26 -4.15 -1.89
N ALA A 27 -3.74 -5.13 -1.15
CA ALA A 27 -2.48 -5.79 -1.48
C ALA A 27 -2.53 -6.48 -2.86
N ASP A 28 -3.63 -7.18 -3.16
CA ASP A 28 -3.89 -7.82 -4.44
C ASP A 28 -3.89 -6.81 -5.61
N VAL A 29 -4.60 -5.69 -5.45
CA VAL A 29 -4.67 -4.61 -6.45
C VAL A 29 -3.29 -3.96 -6.67
N LEU A 30 -2.54 -3.67 -5.60
CA LEU A 30 -1.20 -3.10 -5.72
C LEU A 30 -0.23 -4.04 -6.44
N ASN A 31 -0.34 -5.35 -6.20
CA ASN A 31 0.44 -6.37 -6.91
C ASN A 31 0.03 -6.48 -8.38
N ALA A 32 -1.27 -6.47 -8.67
CA ALA A 32 -1.79 -6.49 -10.04
C ALA A 32 -1.35 -5.26 -10.86
N MET A 33 -1.31 -4.09 -10.23
CA MET A 33 -0.80 -2.85 -10.83
C MET A 33 0.74 -2.79 -10.88
N LYS A 34 1.44 -3.83 -10.42
CA LYS A 34 2.92 -3.90 -10.35
C LYS A 34 3.54 -2.72 -9.60
N VAL A 35 2.88 -2.23 -8.55
CA VAL A 35 3.42 -1.15 -7.72
C VAL A 35 4.64 -1.67 -6.97
N PRO A 36 5.85 -1.11 -7.19
CA PRO A 36 7.07 -1.64 -6.58
C PRO A 36 7.04 -1.42 -5.06
N THR A 37 7.44 -2.43 -4.31
CA THR A 37 7.73 -2.29 -2.88
C THR A 37 9.06 -1.55 -2.68
N LYS A 38 9.30 -1.04 -1.47
CA LYS A 38 10.53 -0.32 -1.11
C LYS A 38 11.82 -1.03 -1.52
N THR A 39 11.86 -2.36 -1.35
CA THR A 39 13.02 -3.18 -1.70
C THR A 39 12.99 -3.71 -3.13
N LYS A 40 11.90 -3.47 -3.89
CA LYS A 40 11.65 -3.95 -5.27
C LYS A 40 11.75 -5.47 -5.47
N ARG A 41 11.87 -6.25 -4.39
CA ARG A 41 12.11 -7.70 -4.41
C ARG A 41 10.93 -8.52 -3.91
N SER A 42 9.89 -7.85 -3.41
CA SER A 42 8.78 -8.52 -2.72
C SER A 42 7.44 -7.95 -3.16
N VAL A 43 6.41 -8.80 -3.08
CA VAL A 43 5.01 -8.42 -3.29
C VAL A 43 4.45 -7.69 -2.07
N TRP A 44 3.38 -6.93 -2.28
CA TRP A 44 2.57 -6.36 -1.22
C TRP A 44 1.91 -7.49 -0.42
N GLN A 45 2.21 -7.53 0.88
CA GLN A 45 1.56 -8.42 1.83
C GLN A 45 0.49 -7.64 2.61
N THR A 46 -0.61 -8.31 2.93
CA THR A 46 -1.73 -7.73 3.70
C THR A 46 -1.29 -7.10 5.02
N ARG A 47 -0.42 -7.80 5.78
CA ARG A 47 0.10 -7.29 7.06
C ARG A 47 0.91 -6.01 6.89
N THR A 48 1.63 -5.87 5.77
CA THR A 48 2.41 -4.68 5.45
C THR A 48 1.49 -3.50 5.14
N VAL A 49 0.46 -3.70 4.33
CA VAL A 49 -0.54 -2.67 4.02
C VAL A 49 -1.24 -2.20 5.29
N GLN A 50 -1.69 -3.13 6.14
CA GLN A 50 -2.31 -2.81 7.42
C GLN A 50 -1.39 -1.97 8.32
N ARG A 51 -0.13 -2.40 8.49
CA ARG A 51 0.84 -1.70 9.33
C ARG A 51 1.15 -0.29 8.82
N ILE A 52 1.20 -0.10 7.51
CA ILE A 52 1.43 1.21 6.90
C ILE A 52 0.25 2.13 7.17
N LEU A 53 -0.97 1.68 6.87
CA LEU A 53 -2.18 2.49 7.07
C LEU A 53 -2.35 2.87 8.55
N GLN A 54 -2.21 1.91 9.47
CA GLN A 54 -2.28 2.16 10.91
C GLN A 54 -1.24 3.16 11.42
N ARG A 55 -0.07 3.24 10.78
CA ARG A 55 0.99 4.19 11.15
C ARG A 55 0.76 5.60 10.60
N VAL A 56 -0.08 5.74 9.57
CA VAL A 56 -0.38 7.04 8.95
C VAL A 56 -1.63 7.65 9.57
N ASP A 57 -2.60 6.84 10.00
CA ASP A 57 -3.82 7.30 10.66
C ASP A 57 -3.62 7.70 12.15
N ASN A 58 -2.43 7.47 12.72
CA ASN A 58 -2.07 7.72 14.12
C ASN A 58 -0.91 8.71 14.21
#